data_AF-A9I8S0-F1
#
_entry.id   AF-A9I8S0-F1
#
_cell.length_a   1.000
_cell.length_b   1.000
_cell.length_c   1.000
_cell.angle_alpha   90.00
_cell.angle_beta   90.00
_cell.angle_gamma   90.00
#
_symmetry.space_group_name_H-M   'P 1'
#
loop_
_entity.id
_entity.type
_entity.pdbx_description
1 polymer ?
#
loop_
_entity_poly.entity_id
_entity_poly.type
_entity_poly.pdbx_seq_one_letter_code
_entity_poly.pdbx_strand_id
1 'polypeptide(L)'
;MSNPFRQARREKRRNKPYRPRAVHTPMLVATDLVLRPLEQIIDQLERDGTVTTDAKGYAVFQAGDGQWYPSDEAIEGVIWHFEMFCTRHGRELPLDGLRELHIALHYIKPVMESTVVKLKDAMPVLRRAMAMADPDDQLDLLQQTRIKAEMEARA
;
A
#
# COMPACT_ATOMS: atom_id res chain seq x y z
N MET A 1 -51.52 -28.97 29.03
CA MET A 1 -51.07 -27.71 29.64
C MET A 1 -50.03 -27.08 28.73
N SER A 2 -50.38 -26.01 28.03
CA SER A 2 -49.54 -25.30 27.06
C SER A 2 -48.66 -24.27 27.77
N ASN A 3 -47.33 -24.39 27.62
CA ASN A 3 -46.33 -23.54 28.27
C ASN A 3 -46.47 -22.06 27.82
N PRO A 4 -46.77 -21.10 28.74
CA PRO A 4 -47.08 -19.71 28.41
C PRO A 4 -45.86 -18.84 28.03
N PHE A 5 -44.64 -19.38 28.08
CA PHE A 5 -43.41 -18.62 27.80
C PHE A 5 -42.92 -18.67 26.34
N ARG A 6 -43.64 -19.33 25.42
CA ARG A 6 -43.41 -19.18 23.97
C ARG A 6 -44.09 -17.91 23.44
N GLN A 7 -43.75 -16.75 24.00
CA GLN A 7 -44.01 -15.50 23.32
C GLN A 7 -43.07 -15.42 22.13
N ALA A 8 -43.64 -15.62 20.95
CA ALA A 8 -42.97 -15.48 19.67
C ALA A 8 -42.18 -14.16 19.66
N ARG A 9 -40.85 -14.26 19.67
CA ARG A 9 -39.95 -13.16 19.36
C ARG A 9 -40.30 -12.75 17.93
N ARG A 10 -41.24 -11.82 17.76
CA ARG A 10 -41.65 -11.29 16.47
C ARG A 10 -40.38 -10.78 15.80
N GLU A 11 -39.91 -11.55 14.82
CA GLU A 11 -38.77 -11.21 13.99
C GLU A 11 -39.06 -9.84 13.40
N LYS A 12 -38.31 -8.81 13.84
CA LYS A 12 -38.48 -7.45 13.33
C LYS A 12 -38.18 -7.50 11.84
N ARG A 13 -39.22 -7.50 11.00
CA ARG A 13 -39.10 -7.40 9.55
C ARG A 13 -38.28 -6.14 9.23
N ARG A 14 -37.21 -6.32 8.46
CA ARG A 14 -36.33 -5.23 8.05
C ARG A 14 -37.14 -4.26 7.18
N ASN A 15 -37.51 -3.10 7.75
CA ASN A 15 -38.26 -2.05 7.03
C ASN A 15 -37.42 -1.31 5.96
N LYS A 16 -36.10 -1.54 5.89
CA LYS A 16 -35.23 -0.86 4.93
C LYS A 16 -35.02 -1.74 3.69
N PRO A 17 -35.27 -1.22 2.47
CA PRO A 17 -34.97 -1.95 1.25
C PRO A 17 -33.49 -2.31 1.19
N TYR A 18 -33.19 -3.53 0.76
CA TYR A 18 -31.80 -3.97 0.59
C TYR A 18 -31.14 -3.09 -0.47
N ARG A 19 -30.01 -2.47 -0.10
CA ARG A 19 -29.09 -1.83 -1.04
C ARG A 19 -27.80 -2.64 -1.01
N PRO A 20 -27.32 -3.18 -2.14
CA PRO A 20 -26.02 -3.82 -2.18
C PRO A 20 -24.96 -2.80 -1.78
N ARG A 21 -24.06 -3.20 -0.88
CA ARG A 21 -22.87 -2.43 -0.54
C ARG A 21 -21.77 -2.82 -1.51
N ALA A 22 -20.92 -1.87 -1.89
CA ALA A 22 -19.70 -2.18 -2.61
C ALA A 22 -18.88 -3.17 -1.76
N VAL A 23 -18.43 -4.25 -2.40
CA VAL A 23 -17.56 -5.24 -1.77
C VAL A 23 -16.13 -4.78 -2.03
N HIS A 24 -15.46 -4.31 -1.00
CA HIS A 24 -14.05 -3.92 -1.08
C HIS A 24 -13.17 -5.08 -0.64
N THR A 25 -12.01 -5.21 -1.27
CA THR A 25 -10.93 -6.06 -0.75
C THR A 25 -10.60 -5.61 0.67
N PRO A 26 -10.47 -6.53 1.64
CA PRO A 26 -10.07 -6.17 2.99
C PRO A 26 -8.75 -5.38 2.97
N MET A 27 -8.66 -4.28 3.72
CA MET A 27 -7.47 -3.42 3.69
C MET A 27 -6.18 -4.16 4.02
N LEU A 28 -6.24 -5.16 4.91
CA LEU A 28 -5.10 -6.04 5.18
C LEU A 28 -4.55 -6.71 3.92
N VAL A 29 -5.44 -7.19 3.05
CA VAL A 29 -5.08 -7.85 1.78
C VAL A 29 -4.61 -6.81 0.77
N ALA A 30 -5.29 -5.66 0.67
CA ALA A 30 -4.89 -4.58 -0.24
C ALA A 30 -3.50 -4.02 0.11
N THR A 31 -3.24 -3.78 1.39
CA THR A 31 -1.94 -3.35 1.89
C THR A 31 -0.86 -4.37 1.59
N ASP A 32 -1.16 -5.67 1.76
CA ASP A 32 -0.19 -6.70 1.43
C ASP A 32 0.16 -6.70 -0.06
N LEU A 33 -0.83 -6.62 -0.94
CA LEU A 33 -0.60 -6.56 -2.39
C LEU A 33 0.29 -5.39 -2.82
N VAL A 34 0.21 -4.25 -2.13
CA VAL A 34 0.98 -3.04 -2.45
C VAL A 34 2.37 -3.07 -1.82
N LEU A 35 2.49 -3.45 -0.54
CA LEU A 35 3.74 -3.34 0.20
C LEU A 35 4.59 -4.62 0.15
N ARG A 36 4.02 -5.78 -0.19
CA ARG A 36 4.77 -7.04 -0.25
C ARG A 36 5.92 -7.01 -1.27
N PRO A 37 5.76 -6.47 -2.49
CA PRO A 37 6.87 -6.41 -3.43
C PRO A 37 8.01 -5.51 -2.93
N LEU A 38 7.68 -4.43 -2.24
CA LEU A 38 8.66 -3.54 -1.62
C LEU A 38 9.44 -4.25 -0.50
N GLU A 39 8.76 -5.02 0.35
CA GLU A 39 9.42 -5.86 1.35
C GLU A 39 10.32 -6.92 0.71
N GLN A 40 9.91 -7.51 -0.42
CA GLN A 40 10.74 -8.48 -1.13
C GLN A 40 12.04 -7.87 -1.67
N ILE A 41 11.99 -6.62 -2.16
CA ILE A 41 13.19 -5.88 -2.59
C ILE A 41 14.11 -5.67 -1.38
N ILE A 42 13.57 -5.23 -0.24
CA ILE A 42 14.34 -5.03 0.99
C ILE A 42 14.97 -6.35 1.45
N ASP A 43 14.20 -7.44 1.47
CA ASP A 43 14.69 -8.76 1.87
C ASP A 43 15.77 -9.28 0.90
N GLN A 44 15.69 -8.97 -0.40
CA GLN A 44 16.70 -9.34 -1.39
C GLN A 44 17.99 -8.55 -1.17
N LEU A 45 17.88 -7.24 -0.93
CA LEU A 45 19.01 -6.38 -0.58
C LEU A 45 19.73 -6.87 0.69
N GLU A 46 18.99 -7.29 1.72
CA GLU A 46 19.58 -7.82 2.95
C GLU A 46 20.30 -9.15 2.76
N ARG A 47 19.69 -10.06 2.00
CA ARG A 47 20.21 -11.43 1.85
C ARG A 47 21.38 -11.49 0.88
N ASP A 48 21.22 -10.82 -0.26
CA ASP A 48 22.09 -11.02 -1.42
C ASP A 48 22.93 -9.77 -1.73
N GLY A 49 22.63 -8.62 -1.12
CA GLY A 49 23.27 -7.34 -1.47
C GLY A 49 22.96 -6.87 -2.90
N THR A 50 21.94 -7.44 -3.54
CA THR A 50 21.58 -7.19 -4.93
C THR A 50 20.07 -7.02 -5.09
N VAL A 51 19.66 -6.47 -6.23
CA VAL A 51 18.24 -6.38 -6.64
C VAL A 51 18.06 -7.02 -8.00
N THR A 52 16.87 -7.51 -8.27
CA THR A 52 16.51 -8.04 -9.59
C THR A 52 16.45 -6.88 -10.59
N THR A 53 17.11 -7.02 -11.73
CA THR A 53 17.17 -5.99 -12.77
C THR A 53 16.69 -6.50 -14.12
N ASP A 54 16.25 -5.57 -14.98
CA ASP A 54 16.01 -5.85 -16.38
C ASP A 54 17.32 -5.95 -17.19
N ALA A 55 17.20 -6.15 -18.51
CA ALA A 55 18.36 -6.24 -19.42
C ALA A 55 19.18 -4.94 -19.53
N LYS A 56 18.64 -3.81 -19.08
CA LYS A 56 19.29 -2.49 -19.10
C LYS A 56 19.90 -2.12 -17.75
N GLY A 57 19.69 -2.93 -16.71
CA GLY A 57 20.21 -2.73 -15.36
C GLY A 57 19.27 -1.94 -14.44
N TYR A 58 18.04 -1.65 -14.86
CA TYR A 58 17.05 -1.01 -14.00
C TYR A 58 16.41 -2.02 -13.07
N ALA A 59 16.24 -1.64 -11.80
CA ALA A 59 15.62 -2.51 -10.81
C ALA A 59 14.14 -2.76 -11.16
N VAL A 60 13.73 -4.02 -11.10
CA VAL A 60 12.37 -4.45 -11.40
C VAL A 60 11.84 -5.38 -10.32
N PHE A 61 10.52 -5.40 -10.16
CA PHE A 61 9.83 -6.34 -9.30
C PHE A 61 8.68 -7.00 -10.04
N GLN A 62 8.28 -8.17 -9.57
CA GLN A 62 7.10 -8.86 -10.08
C GLN A 62 5.90 -8.54 -9.19
N ALA A 63 4.83 -7.99 -9.76
CA ALA A 63 3.60 -7.73 -9.03
C ALA A 63 2.74 -9.00 -8.89
N GLY A 64 1.65 -8.91 -8.13
CA GLY A 64 0.73 -10.04 -7.88
C GLY A 64 0.01 -10.57 -9.12
N ASP A 65 0.03 -9.83 -10.24
CA ASP A 65 -0.49 -10.25 -11.55
C ASP A 65 0.55 -11.01 -12.40
N GLY A 66 1.78 -11.20 -11.87
CA GLY A 66 2.87 -11.87 -12.54
C GLY A 66 3.64 -11.00 -13.55
N GLN A 67 3.22 -9.74 -13.75
CA GLN A 67 3.91 -8.80 -14.62
C GLN A 67 5.09 -8.14 -13.90
N TRP A 68 6.09 -7.73 -14.68
CA TRP A 68 7.28 -7.05 -14.19
C TRP A 68 7.14 -5.54 -14.38
N TYR A 69 7.49 -4.78 -13.33
CA TYR A 69 7.38 -3.33 -13.31
C TYR A 69 8.69 -2.69 -12.84
N PRO A 70 9.02 -1.46 -13.29
CA PRO A 70 10.12 -0.68 -12.75
C PRO A 70 9.92 -0.41 -11.25
N SER A 71 10.92 -0.74 -10.45
CA SER A 71 10.85 -0.58 -9.00
C SER A 71 10.91 0.87 -8.56
N ASP A 72 11.67 1.72 -9.24
CA ASP A 72 11.84 3.14 -8.90
C ASP A 72 10.55 3.93 -9.06
N GLU A 73 9.85 3.78 -10.19
CA GLU A 73 8.55 4.40 -10.46
C GLU A 73 7.48 3.93 -9.47
N ALA A 74 7.46 2.63 -9.14
CA ALA A 74 6.51 2.09 -8.19
C ALA A 74 6.74 2.62 -6.76
N ILE A 75 8.00 2.72 -6.33
CA ILE A 75 8.35 3.29 -5.02
C ILE A 75 7.96 4.77 -4.96
N GLU A 76 8.14 5.52 -6.04
CA GLU A 76 7.70 6.92 -6.12
C GLU A 76 6.19 7.06 -5.88
N GLY A 77 5.40 6.23 -6.56
CA GLY A 77 3.94 6.21 -6.37
C GLY A 77 3.54 5.89 -4.92
N VAL A 78 4.26 4.99 -4.27
CA VAL A 78 4.05 4.66 -2.84
C VAL A 78 4.41 5.85 -1.95
N ILE A 79 5.52 6.55 -2.22
CA ILE A 79 5.92 7.76 -1.48
C ILE A 79 4.82 8.82 -1.60
N TRP A 80 4.37 9.13 -2.82
CA TRP A 80 3.31 10.12 -3.02
C TRP A 80 2.02 9.75 -2.31
N HIS A 81 1.62 8.48 -2.37
CA HIS A 81 0.43 8.01 -1.66
C HIS A 81 0.54 8.29 -0.14
N PHE A 82 1.67 7.93 0.48
CA PHE A 82 1.86 8.16 1.91
C PHE A 82 2.02 9.65 2.25
N GLU A 83 2.62 10.47 1.39
CA GLU A 83 2.68 11.93 1.59
C GLU A 83 1.29 12.56 1.57
N MET A 84 0.42 12.14 0.63
CA MET A 84 -0.97 12.58 0.59
C MET A 84 -1.75 12.10 1.83
N PHE A 85 -1.53 10.87 2.26
CA PHE A 85 -2.10 10.35 3.51
C PHE A 85 -1.65 11.17 4.73
N CYS A 86 -0.36 11.46 4.85
CA CYS A 86 0.21 12.29 5.92
C CYS A 86 -0.45 13.68 5.95
N THR A 87 -0.54 14.31 4.78
CA THR A 87 -1.14 15.65 4.61
C THR A 87 -2.61 15.65 5.02
N ARG A 88 -3.37 14.64 4.60
CA ARG A 88 -4.81 14.54 4.87
C ARG A 88 -5.13 14.27 6.33
N HIS A 89 -4.35 13.39 6.97
CA HIS A 89 -4.62 12.92 8.33
C HIS A 89 -3.80 13.63 9.41
N GLY A 90 -2.96 14.60 9.03
CA GLY A 90 -2.09 15.34 9.95
C GLY A 90 -1.13 14.42 10.70
N ARG A 91 -0.60 13.39 10.01
CA ARG A 91 0.32 12.41 10.58
C ARG A 91 1.67 12.51 9.91
N GLU A 92 2.72 12.16 10.64
CA GLU A 92 4.04 11.95 10.08
C GLU A 92 4.33 10.46 9.97
N LEU A 93 4.83 10.04 8.81
CA LEU A 93 5.27 8.68 8.55
C LEU A 93 6.77 8.68 8.17
N PRO A 94 7.52 7.63 8.56
CA PRO A 94 8.95 7.54 8.25
C PRO A 94 9.16 7.19 6.77
N LEU A 95 9.21 8.20 5.90
CA LEU A 95 9.36 8.00 4.44
C LEU A 95 10.79 8.15 3.93
N ASP A 96 11.74 8.57 4.77
CA ASP A 96 13.09 8.89 4.32
C ASP A 96 13.84 7.70 3.73
N GLY A 97 13.68 6.51 4.31
CA GLY A 97 14.26 5.28 3.75
C GLY A 97 13.74 4.97 2.35
N LEU A 98 12.44 5.22 2.08
CA LEU A 98 11.87 5.03 0.75
C LEU A 98 12.40 6.05 -0.25
N ARG A 99 12.55 7.31 0.16
CA ARG A 99 13.14 8.36 -0.69
C ARG A 99 14.57 8.05 -1.06
N GLU A 100 15.38 7.61 -0.09
CA GLU A 100 16.77 7.18 -0.33
C GLU A 100 16.83 5.99 -1.27
N LEU A 101 15.97 4.99 -1.07
CA LEU A 101 15.89 3.82 -1.96
C LEU A 101 15.49 4.22 -3.38
N HIS A 102 14.45 5.04 -3.54
CA HIS A 102 14.02 5.55 -4.85
C HIS A 102 15.19 6.23 -5.56
N ILE A 103 15.89 7.15 -4.90
CA ILE A 103 17.04 7.87 -5.48
C ILE A 103 18.15 6.88 -5.87
N ALA A 104 18.42 5.89 -5.03
CA ALA A 104 19.44 4.89 -5.32
C ALA A 104 19.07 4.06 -6.57
N LEU A 105 17.83 3.58 -6.68
CA LEU A 105 17.40 2.77 -7.80
C LEU A 105 17.26 3.58 -9.09
N HIS A 106 16.67 4.77 -9.02
CA HIS A 106 16.45 5.65 -10.17
C HIS A 106 17.77 6.08 -10.84
N TYR A 107 18.79 6.40 -10.03
CA TYR A 107 20.10 6.80 -10.52
C TYR A 107 21.13 5.67 -10.58
N ILE A 108 20.72 4.40 -10.39
CA ILE A 108 21.60 3.22 -10.41
C ILE A 108 22.82 3.42 -9.48
N LYS A 109 22.56 3.94 -8.28
CA LYS A 109 23.57 4.13 -7.23
C LYS A 109 23.51 2.97 -6.25
N PRO A 110 24.63 2.63 -5.58
CA PRO A 110 24.62 1.64 -4.51
C PRO A 110 23.66 2.05 -3.39
N VAL A 111 22.85 1.09 -2.93
CA VAL A 111 21.99 1.27 -1.74
C VAL A 111 22.88 1.16 -0.50
N MET A 112 22.77 2.12 0.41
CA MET A 112 23.55 2.14 1.65
C MET A 112 22.90 1.25 2.71
N GLU A 113 23.71 0.65 3.59
CA GLU A 113 23.22 -0.14 4.73
C GLU A 113 22.30 0.68 5.64
N SER A 114 22.62 1.96 5.86
CA SER A 114 21.79 2.88 6.62
C SER A 114 20.38 3.05 6.03
N THR A 115 20.25 3.02 4.70
CA THR A 115 18.96 3.07 4.01
C THR A 115 18.13 1.81 4.29
N VAL A 116 18.77 0.64 4.23
CA VAL A 116 18.12 -0.64 4.55
C VAL A 116 17.62 -0.67 5.99
N VAL A 117 18.42 -0.19 6.95
CA VAL A 117 18.00 -0.09 8.36
C VAL A 117 16.77 0.81 8.51
N LYS A 118 16.79 2.01 7.90
CA LYS A 118 15.63 2.93 7.92
C LYS A 118 14.37 2.30 7.33
N LEU A 119 14.51 1.54 6.25
CA LEU A 119 13.39 0.85 5.60
C LEU A 119 12.79 -0.20 6.54
N LYS A 120 13.60 -1.01 7.21
CA LYS A 120 13.10 -2.03 8.15
C LYS A 120 12.32 -1.44 9.30
N ASP A 121 12.76 -0.30 9.82
CA ASP A 121 12.05 0.40 10.88
C ASP A 121 10.76 1.05 10.36
N ALA A 122 10.77 1.54 9.12
CA ALA A 122 9.62 2.19 8.50
C ALA A 122 8.51 1.22 8.08
N MET A 123 8.84 0.08 7.46
CA MET A 123 7.87 -0.83 6.83
C MET A 123 6.74 -1.27 7.75
N PRO A 124 6.97 -1.68 9.02
CA PRO A 124 5.89 -2.05 9.94
C PRO A 124 4.93 -0.88 10.23
N VAL A 125 5.45 0.35 10.31
CA VAL A 125 4.65 1.55 10.57
C VAL A 125 3.78 1.87 9.37
N LEU A 126 4.36 1.85 8.17
CA LEU A 126 3.66 2.11 6.91
C LEU A 126 2.57 1.06 6.64
N ARG A 127 2.90 -0.22 6.84
CA ARG A 127 1.95 -1.33 6.73
C ARG A 127 0.78 -1.16 7.69
N ARG A 128 1.04 -0.80 8.95
CA ARG A 128 -0.03 -0.58 9.92
C ARG A 128 -0.90 0.63 9.56
N ALA A 129 -0.30 1.71 9.08
CA ALA A 129 -1.03 2.91 8.68
C ALA A 129 -2.01 2.61 7.54
N MET A 130 -1.57 1.90 6.51
CA MET A 130 -2.39 1.54 5.36
C MET A 130 -3.44 0.46 5.69
N ALA A 131 -3.05 -0.58 6.44
CA ALA A 131 -3.95 -1.69 6.78
C ALA A 131 -5.13 -1.29 7.66
N MET A 132 -4.97 -0.23 8.47
CA MET A 132 -5.98 0.30 9.38
C MET A 132 -6.73 1.50 8.79
N ALA A 133 -6.40 1.92 7.57
CA ALA A 133 -7.06 3.04 6.92
C ALA A 133 -8.49 2.68 6.48
N ASP A 134 -9.32 3.71 6.30
CA ASP A 134 -10.66 3.53 5.74
C ASP A 134 -10.57 3.19 4.24
N PRO A 135 -11.25 2.13 3.76
CA PRO A 135 -11.16 1.72 2.36
C PRO A 135 -11.60 2.80 1.36
N ASP A 136 -12.62 3.58 1.67
CA ASP A 136 -13.14 4.62 0.77
C ASP A 136 -12.15 5.79 0.70
N ASP A 137 -11.56 6.17 1.83
CA ASP A 137 -10.48 7.16 1.89
C ASP A 137 -9.25 6.74 1.07
N GLN A 138 -8.89 5.46 1.12
CA GLN A 138 -7.74 4.92 0.39
C GLN A 138 -7.97 4.90 -1.12
N LEU A 139 -9.19 4.61 -1.57
CA LEU A 139 -9.57 4.70 -2.97
C LEU A 139 -9.53 6.15 -3.47
N ASP A 140 -10.01 7.10 -2.66
CA ASP A 140 -9.94 8.52 -2.99
C ASP A 140 -8.48 9.03 -3.03
N LEU A 141 -7.65 8.63 -2.07
CA LEU A 141 -6.21 8.92 -2.08
C LEU A 141 -5.54 8.36 -3.33
N LEU A 142 -5.83 7.11 -3.70
CA LEU A 142 -5.30 6.50 -4.92
C LEU A 142 -5.73 7.27 -6.17
N GLN A 143 -6.99 7.70 -6.25
CA GLN A 143 -7.49 8.53 -7.34
C GLN A 143 -6.71 9.85 -7.43
N GLN A 144 -6.46 10.51 -6.29
CA GLN A 144 -5.69 11.75 -6.25
C GLN A 144 -4.23 11.56 -6.63
N THR A 145 -3.60 10.47 -6.17
CA THR A 145 -2.22 10.12 -6.57
C THR A 145 -2.14 9.90 -8.09
N ARG A 146 -3.13 9.22 -8.69
CA ARG A 146 -3.19 9.05 -10.16
C ARG A 146 -3.36 10.38 -10.90
N ILE A 147 -4.21 11.27 -10.39
CA ILE A 147 -4.39 12.61 -10.98
C ILE A 147 -3.08 13.39 -10.91
N LYS A 148 -2.37 13.34 -9.78
CA LYS A 148 -1.04 13.96 -9.63
C LYS A 148 -0.06 13.41 -10.67
N ALA A 149 0.05 12.09 -10.78
CA ALA A 149 0.91 11.43 -11.76
C ALA A 149 0.61 11.86 -13.20
N GLU A 150 -0.67 11.94 -13.58
CA GLU A 150 -1.09 12.36 -14.92
C GLU A 150 -0.78 13.85 -15.18
N MET A 151 -0.88 14.71 -14.17
CA MET A 151 -0.51 16.11 -14.29
C MET A 151 1.00 16.29 -14.48
N GLU A 152 1.82 15.56 -13.73
CA GLU A 152 3.28 15.63 -13.84
C GLU A 152 3.80 15.04 -15.16
N ALA A 153 3.18 13.98 -15.67
CA ALA A 153 3.53 13.41 -16.98
C ALA A 153 3.20 14.33 -18.17
N ARG A 154 2.35 15.35 -17.97
CA ARG A 154 1.96 16.35 -18.99
C ARG A 154 2.75 17.66 -18.91
N ALA A 155 3.55 17.85 -17.87
CA ALA A 155 4.36 19.05 -17.65
C ALA A 155 5.72 18.95 -18.35
#